data_AF-A0A924GEA6-F1
#
_entry.id   AF-A0A924GEA6-F1
#
_cell.length_a   1.000
_cell.length_b   1.000
_cell.length_c   1.000
_cell.angle_alpha   90.00
_cell.angle_beta   90.00
_cell.angle_gamma   90.00
#
_symmetry.space_group_name_H-M   'P 1'
#
loop_
_entity.id
_entity.type
_entity.pdbx_description
1 polymer ?
#
loop_
_entity_poly.entity_id
_entity_poly.type
_entity_poly.pdbx_seq_one_letter_code
_entity_poly.pdbx_strand_id
1 'polypeptide(L)' 'MSDDLDDAIHAVVEISLEERLRRQSHVDNAVHSLALEDLTVTGEDIAFAAEYVDGTITVDEFVDRGIARRALV' A
#
# COMPACT_ATOMS: atom_id res chain seq x y z
N MET A 1 8.55 3.31 -36.34
CA MET A 1 7.72 2.33 -35.61
C MET A 1 7.65 2.84 -34.19
N SER A 2 6.46 3.28 -33.78
CA SER A 2 5.97 3.55 -32.41
C SER A 2 7.03 3.65 -31.30
N ASP A 3 7.53 4.86 -31.04
CA ASP A 3 8.15 5.22 -29.75
C ASP A 3 7.10 5.40 -28.63
N ASP A 4 5.81 5.16 -28.92
CA ASP A 4 4.70 5.32 -27.98
C ASP A 4 4.61 4.21 -26.90
N LEU A 5 5.62 3.33 -26.78
CA LEU A 5 5.62 2.25 -25.77
C LEU A 5 6.47 2.56 -24.52
N ASP A 6 7.27 3.63 -24.53
CA ASP A 6 8.02 4.07 -23.34
C ASP A 6 7.17 4.94 -22.39
N ASP A 7 6.02 5.45 -22.86
CA ASP A 7 5.11 6.33 -22.09
C ASP A 7 4.12 5.58 -21.17
N ALA A 8 4.20 4.24 -21.10
CA ALA A 8 3.39 3.43 -20.19
C ALA A 8 4.18 2.91 -18.98
N ILE A 9 5.35 3.49 -18.68
CA ILE A 9 6.01 3.27 -17.40
C ILE A 9 5.15 3.97 -16.35
N HIS A 10 4.22 3.22 -15.75
CA HIS A 10 3.78 3.51 -14.39
C HIS A 10 5.06 3.80 -13.61
N ALA A 11 5.27 5.08 -13.26
CA ALA A 11 6.42 5.48 -12.48
C ALA A 11 6.30 4.78 -11.13
N VAL A 12 6.85 3.57 -11.06
CA VAL A 12 7.14 2.88 -9.81
C VAL A 12 7.95 3.91 -9.04
N VAL A 13 7.39 4.44 -7.95
CA VAL A 13 8.17 5.29 -7.07
C VAL A 13 9.27 4.39 -6.56
N GLU A 14 10.47 4.52 -7.13
CA GLU A 14 11.60 3.69 -6.78
C GLU A 14 12.03 4.09 -5.37
N ILE A 15 11.37 3.51 -4.36
CA ILE A 15 11.68 3.75 -2.96
C ILE A 15 12.90 2.92 -2.57
N SER A 16 13.71 3.46 -1.65
CA SER A 16 14.87 2.74 -1.16
C SER A 16 14.45 1.46 -0.43
N LEU A 17 15.37 0.48 -0.36
CA LEU A 17 15.15 -0.71 0.45
C LEU A 17 14.87 -0.38 1.92
N GLU A 18 15.56 0.63 2.47
CA GLU A 18 15.33 1.12 3.83
C GLU A 18 13.89 1.61 4.01
N GLU A 19 13.37 2.38 3.06
CA GLU A 19 12.00 2.88 3.09
C GLU A 19 10.98 1.74 2.97
N ARG A 20 11.21 0.78 2.07
CA ARG A 20 10.36 -0.42 1.94
C ARG A 20 10.29 -1.20 3.25
N LEU A 21 11.44 -1.42 3.91
CA LEU A 21 11.51 -2.11 5.20
C LEU A 21 10.81 -1.33 6.31
N ARG A 22 10.98 -0.01 6.34
CA ARG A 22 10.28 0.88 7.27
C ARG A 22 8.76 0.76 7.10
N ARG A 23 8.27 0.84 5.85
CA ARG A 23 6.85 0.69 5.53
C ARG A 23 6.30 -0.69 5.91
N GLN A 24 7.04 -1.76 5.60
CA GLN A 24 6.66 -3.12 5.97
C GLN A 24 6.47 -3.23 7.49
N SER A 25 7.42 -2.72 8.28
CA SER A 25 7.30 -2.72 9.74
C SER A 25 6.07 -1.95 10.24
N HIS A 26 5.74 -0.81 9.63
CA HIS A 26 4.53 -0.06 9.98
C HIS A 26 3.24 -0.86 9.67
N VAL A 27 3.17 -1.51 8.50
CA VAL A 27 2.04 -2.35 8.12
C VAL A 27 1.90 -3.54 9.06
N ASP A 28 3.00 -4.25 9.35
CA ASP A 28 2.99 -5.39 10.26
C ASP A 28 2.48 -4.99 11.65
N ASN A 29 2.93 -3.86 12.18
CA ASN A 29 2.46 -3.33 13.46
C ASN A 29 0.96 -3.01 13.45
N ALA A 30 0.45 -2.41 12.36
CA ALA A 30 -0.97 -2.12 12.23
C ALA A 30 -1.82 -3.39 12.17
N VAL A 31 -1.39 -4.39 11.39
CA VAL A 31 -2.05 -5.71 11.32
C VAL A 31 -2.04 -6.41 12.67
N HIS A 32 -0.91 -6.38 13.39
CA HIS A 32 -0.82 -6.95 14.73
C HIS A 32 -1.77 -6.27 15.71
N SER A 33 -1.86 -4.93 15.66
CA SER A 33 -2.78 -4.17 16.50
C SER A 33 -4.24 -4.53 16.24
N LEU A 34 -4.62 -4.78 14.98
CA LEU A 34 -5.98 -5.21 14.64
C LEU A 34 -6.26 -6.64 15.13
N ALA A 35 -5.28 -7.53 15.00
CA ALA A 35 -5.41 -8.91 15.48
C ALA A 35 -5.59 -8.99 17.01
N LEU A 36 -4.97 -8.09 17.77
CA LEU A 36 -5.15 -8.01 19.24
C LEU A 36 -6.58 -7.61 19.64
N GLU A 37 -7.32 -6.93 18.77
CA GLU A 37 -8.70 -6.50 18.97
C GLU A 37 -9.71 -7.46 18.31
N ASP A 38 -9.27 -8.67 17.93
CA ASP A 38 -10.05 -9.66 17.17
C ASP A 38 -10.64 -9.11 15.85
N LEU A 39 -10.03 -8.07 15.28
CA LEU A 39 -10.44 -7.50 14.00
C LEU A 39 -9.78 -8.25 12.84
N THR A 40 -10.62 -8.68 11.89
CA THR A 40 -10.16 -9.40 10.71
C THR A 40 -9.59 -8.44 9.67
N VAL A 41 -8.34 -8.67 9.27
CA VAL A 41 -7.74 -8.03 8.10
C VAL A 41 -8.07 -8.88 6.88
N THR A 42 -8.71 -8.27 5.87
CA THR A 42 -9.10 -9.01 4.66
C THR A 42 -7.91 -9.19 3.71
N GLY A 43 -8.01 -10.15 2.79
CA GLY A 43 -7.00 -10.31 1.73
C GLY A 43 -6.83 -9.06 0.86
N GLU A 44 -7.91 -8.30 0.68
CA GLU A 44 -7.88 -7.04 -0.07
C GLU A 44 -7.18 -5.91 0.71
N ASP A 45 -7.25 -5.90 2.05
CA ASP A 45 -6.50 -4.95 2.87
C ASP A 45 -5.00 -5.25 2.83
N ILE A 46 -4.64 -6.54 2.81
CA ILE A 46 -3.23 -6.99 2.67
C ILE A 46 -2.67 -6.60 1.30
N ALA A 47 -3.42 -6.85 0.22
CA ALA A 47 -3.00 -6.47 -1.13
C ALA A 47 -2.78 -4.95 -1.24
N PHE A 48 -3.70 -4.17 -0.69
CA PHE A 48 -3.59 -2.72 -0.67
C PHE A 48 -2.40 -2.21 0.17
N ALA A 49 -2.14 -2.81 1.33
CA ALA A 49 -0.96 -2.49 2.12
C ALA A 49 0.35 -2.85 1.41
N ALA A 50 0.35 -3.92 0.60
CA ALA A 50 1.50 -4.29 -0.22
C ALA A 50 1.82 -3.26 -1.31
N GLU A 51 0.80 -2.66 -1.95
CA GLU A 51 0.99 -1.54 -2.90
C GLU A 51 1.72 -0.37 -2.24
N TYR A 52 1.36 -0.04 -1.00
CA TYR A 52 2.02 1.02 -0.22
C TYR A 52 3.46 0.64 0.14
N VAL A 53 3.68 -0.59 0.62
CA VAL A 53 5.01 -1.08 0.98
C VAL A 53 5.95 -1.08 -0.21
N ASP A 54 5.49 -1.50 -1.39
CA ASP A 54 6.32 -1.55 -2.59
C ASP A 54 6.58 -0.17 -3.22
N GLY A 55 5.85 0.86 -2.79
CA GLY A 55 5.94 2.20 -3.36
C GLY A 55 5.13 2.37 -4.65
N THR A 56 4.22 1.43 -4.95
CA THR A 56 3.26 1.58 -6.05
C THR A 56 2.27 2.71 -5.75
N ILE A 57 1.94 2.93 -4.47
CA ILE A 57 1.14 4.07 -4.02
C ILE A 57 1.87 4.88 -2.93
N THR A 58 1.51 6.16 -2.85
CA THR A 58 1.96 7.09 -1.81
C THR A 58 1.24 6.86 -0.49
N VAL A 59 1.73 7.49 0.58
CA VAL A 59 1.06 7.45 1.90
C VAL A 59 -0.30 8.15 1.86
N ASP A 60 -0.43 9.23 1.10
CA ASP A 60 -1.68 9.99 0.99
C ASP A 60 -2.75 9.13 0.29
N GLU A 61 -2.38 8.46 -0.82
CA GLU A 61 -3.27 7.50 -1.49
C GLU A 61 -3.62 6.31 -0.57
N PHE A 62 -2.66 5.83 0.23
CA PHE A 62 -2.89 4.77 1.20
C PHE A 62 -3.94 5.17 2.26
N VAL A 63 -3.82 6.38 2.80
CA VAL A 63 -4.74 6.93 3.81
C VAL A 63 -6.11 7.22 3.20
N ASP A 64 -6.18 7.90 2.06
CA ASP A 64 -7.43 8.31 1.43
C ASP A 64 -8.29 7.10 1.02
N ARG A 65 -7.69 6.09 0.37
CA ARG A 65 -8.41 4.85 0.04
C ARG A 65 -8.81 4.07 1.29
N GLY A 66 -7.95 4.03 2.32
CA GLY A 66 -8.28 3.39 3.60
C GLY A 66 -9.49 4.03 4.29
N ILE A 67 -9.58 5.36 4.28
CA ILE A 67 -10.72 6.12 4.83
C ILE A 67 -11.97 5.89 3.98
N ALA A 68 -11.87 6.00 2.65
CA ALA A 68 -13.00 5.80 1.74
C ALA A 68 -13.62 4.40 1.89
N ARG A 69 -12.79 3.37 2.09
CA ARG A 69 -13.23 1.99 2.28
C ARG A 69 -14.05 1.78 3.56
N ARG A 70 -13.70 2.48 4.65
CA ARG A 70 -14.43 2.43 5.92
C ARG A 70 -15.75 3.20 5.91
N ALA A 71 -15.94 4.14 4.98
CA ALA A 71 -17.19 4.89 4.84
C ALA A 71 -18.29 4.12 4.08
N LEU A 72 -17.95 2.98 3.46
CA LEU A 72 -18.86 2.16 2.65
C LEU A 72 -19.38 0.90 3.39
N VAL A 73 -18.96 0.68 4.63
CA VAL A 73 -19.38 -0.42 5.53
C VAL A 73 -20.22 0.14 6.66
#